data_AF-A0A6V7UIZ7-F1
#
_entry.id   AF-A0A6V7UIZ7-F1
#
_cell.length_a   1.000
_cell.length_b   1.000
_cell.length_c   1.000
_cell.angle_alpha   90.00
_cell.angle_beta   90.00
_cell.angle_gamma   90.00
#
_symmetry.space_group_name_H-M   'P 1'
#
loop_
_entity.id
_entity.type
_entity.pdbx_description
1 polymer ?
#
loop_
_entity_poly.entity_id
_entity_poly.type
_entity_poly.pdbx_seq_one_letter_code
_entity_poly.pdbx_strand_id
1 'polypeptide(L)' 'MVNVKRGIVIKCDPAMRQFLKHLNETKAFGRAFIINELDETRLFVERDIIPQIEQRIDQLLDSLTPDMAQ' A
#
# COMPACT_ATOMS: atom_id res chain seq x y z
N MET A 1 -10.20 8.72 -24.35
CA MET A 1 -8.78 8.90 -23.98
C MET A 1 -8.42 7.77 -23.03
N VAL A 2 -7.54 6.85 -23.41
CA VAL A 2 -7.19 5.67 -22.60
C VAL A 2 -5.82 5.89 -21.95
N ASN A 3 -5.80 6.03 -20.63
CA ASN A 3 -4.57 6.28 -19.87
C ASN A 3 -3.94 4.92 -19.52
N VAL A 4 -3.03 4.43 -20.37
CA VAL A 4 -2.34 3.14 -20.17
C VAL A 4 -1.21 3.32 -19.15
N LYS A 5 -1.58 3.46 -17.88
CA LYS A 5 -0.63 3.40 -16.76
C LYS A 5 -0.33 1.93 -16.44
N ARG A 6 0.92 1.51 -16.61
CA ARG A 6 1.39 0.17 -16.18
C ARG A 6 1.39 0.14 -14.65
N GLY A 7 0.38 -0.47 -14.05
CA GLY A 7 0.22 -0.63 -12.61
C GLY A 7 0.05 -2.10 -12.22
N ILE A 8 0.11 -2.37 -10.92
CA ILE A 8 -0.22 -3.67 -10.34
C ILE A 8 -1.55 -3.55 -9.59
N VAL A 9 -2.41 -4.54 -9.77
CA VAL A 9 -3.59 -4.72 -8.93
C VAL A 9 -3.17 -5.50 -7.70
N ILE A 10 -3.24 -4.85 -6.54
CA ILE A 10 -3.06 -5.51 -5.25
C ILE A 10 -4.43 -6.01 -4.79
N LYS A 11 -4.50 -7.30 -4.45
CA LYS A 11 -5.61 -7.87 -3.70
C LYS A 11 -5.22 -7.96 -2.22
N CYS A 12 -5.89 -7.21 -1.36
CA CYS A 12 -5.66 -7.25 0.08
C CYS A 12 -6.96 -7.09 0.87
N ASP A 13 -6.91 -7.43 2.16
CA ASP A 13 -7.98 -7.26 3.14
C ASP A 13 -8.31 -5.77 3.42
N PRO A 14 -9.53 -5.47 3.91
CA PRO A 14 -9.99 -4.10 4.16
C PRO A 14 -9.09 -3.33 5.14
N ALA A 15 -8.48 -4.01 6.11
CA ALA A 15 -7.50 -3.42 7.03
C ALA A 15 -6.26 -2.89 6.31
N MET A 16 -5.72 -3.66 5.36
CA MET A 16 -4.56 -3.27 4.56
C MET A 16 -4.90 -2.13 3.59
N ARG A 17 -6.13 -2.12 3.06
CA ARG A 17 -6.61 -1.00 2.24
C ARG A 17 -6.62 0.31 3.01
N GLN A 18 -7.09 0.30 4.26
CA GLN A 18 -7.12 1.50 5.09
C GLN A 18 -5.70 1.98 5.41
N PHE A 19 -4.76 1.04 5.61
CA PHE A 19 -3.34 1.35 5.76
C PHE A 19 -2.73 1.98 4.51
N LEU A 20 -2.99 1.41 3.33
CA LEU A 20 -2.55 1.95 2.05
C LEU A 20 -3.13 3.36 1.80
N LYS A 21 -4.39 3.58 2.15
CA LYS A 21 -5.04 4.89 2.05
C LYS A 21 -4.40 5.90 3.00
N HIS A 22 -4.09 5.48 4.22
CA HIS A 22 -3.38 6.30 5.19
C HIS A 22 -1.98 6.67 4.67
N LEU A 23 -1.18 5.69 4.20
CA LEU A 23 0.13 5.95 3.60
C LEU A 23 0.08 6.90 2.39
N ASN A 24 -1.00 6.79 1.60
CA ASN A 24 -1.27 7.67 0.47
C ASN A 24 -1.59 9.11 0.93
N GLU A 25 -2.34 9.29 2.03
CA GLU A 25 -2.63 10.60 2.65
C GLU A 25 -1.41 11.21 3.35
N THR A 26 -0.65 10.40 4.09
CA THR A 26 0.60 10.83 4.74
C THR A 26 1.68 11.21 3.72
N LYS A 27 1.44 10.95 2.42
CA LYS A 27 2.45 11.07 1.34
C LYS A 27 3.76 10.42 1.79
N ALA A 28 3.68 9.21 2.33
CA ALA A 28 4.84 8.51 2.87
C ALA A 28 6.00 8.38 1.87
N PHE A 29 5.68 8.48 0.56
CA PHE A 29 6.61 8.42 -0.56
C PHE A 29 6.64 9.71 -1.40
N GLY A 30 6.15 10.82 -0.85
CA GLY A 30 6.07 12.13 -1.52
C GLY A 30 4.99 12.25 -2.60
N ARG A 31 4.29 11.16 -2.93
CA ARG A 31 3.33 11.08 -4.03
C ARG A 31 2.19 10.10 -3.72
N ALA A 32 1.00 10.41 -4.23
CA ALA A 32 -0.11 9.47 -4.27
C ALA A 32 0.19 8.32 -5.25
N PHE A 33 0.20 7.10 -4.73
CA PHE A 33 0.54 5.89 -5.47
C PHE A 33 -0.69 5.05 -5.84
N ILE A 34 -1.83 5.31 -5.19
CA ILE A 34 -3.12 4.74 -5.56
C ILE A 34 -3.58 5.46 -6.82
N ILE A 35 -3.60 4.74 -7.94
CA ILE A 35 -4.05 5.23 -9.23
C ILE A 35 -5.57 5.13 -9.30
N ASN A 36 -6.11 3.99 -8.89
CA ASN A 36 -7.54 3.74 -8.88
C ASN A 36 -7.91 2.71 -7.82
N GLU A 37 -9.04 2.90 -7.15
CA GLU A 37 -9.62 1.88 -6.28
C GLU A 37 -10.66 1.11 -7.10
N LEU A 38 -10.45 -0.19 -7.30
CA LEU A 38 -11.44 -1.00 -8.02
C LEU A 38 -12.56 -1.41 -7.07
N ASP A 39 -12.20 -1.88 -5.87
CA ASP A 39 -13.15 -2.34 -4.84
C ASP A 39 -12.51 -2.31 -3.44
N GLU A 40 -13.25 -2.77 -2.44
CA GLU A 40 -12.81 -2.86 -1.05
C GLU A 40 -11.58 -3.74 -0.82
N THR A 41 -11.35 -4.72 -1.69
CA THR A 41 -10.19 -5.63 -1.61
C THR A 41 -9.23 -5.47 -2.78
N ARG A 42 -9.49 -4.55 -3.72
CA ARG A 42 -8.74 -4.42 -4.97
C ARG A 42 -8.31 -2.97 -5.18
N LEU A 43 -7.00 -2.74 -5.11
CA LEU A 43 -6.39 -1.43 -5.33
C LEU A 43 -5.47 -1.49 -6.54
N PHE A 44 -5.55 -0.48 -7.40
CA PHE A 44 -4.64 -0.30 -8.53
C PHE A 44 -3.58 0.73 -8.15
N VAL A 45 -2.33 0.27 -8.08
CA VAL A 45 -1.19 1.10 -7.68
C VAL A 45 -0.09 1.05 -8.71
N GLU A 46 0.79 2.05 -8.68
CA GLU A 46 1.96 2.07 -9.55
C GLU A 46 3.00 1.02 -9.10
N ARG A 47 3.55 0.22 -10.02
CA ARG A 47 4.49 -0.87 -9.67
C ARG A 47 5.73 -0.40 -8.91
N ASP A 48 6.14 0.84 -9.14
CA ASP A 48 7.32 1.46 -8.55
C ASP A 48 7.23 1.58 -7.03
N ILE A 49 6.01 1.67 -6.49
CA ILE A 49 5.76 1.85 -5.05
C ILE A 49 5.60 0.53 -4.28
N ILE A 50 5.50 -0.60 -4.97
CA ILE A 50 5.36 -1.92 -4.35
C ILE A 50 6.46 -2.20 -3.31
N PRO A 51 7.77 -2.08 -3.63
CA PRO A 51 8.82 -2.36 -2.65
C PRO A 51 8.76 -1.43 -1.44
N GLN A 52 8.31 -0.20 -1.65
CA GLN A 52 8.15 0.82 -0.61
C GLN A 52 6.99 0.48 0.34
N ILE A 53 5.86 0.01 -0.20
CA ILE A 53 4.72 -0.50 0.58
C ILE A 53 5.14 -1.70 1.42
N GLU A 54 5.81 -2.69 0.82
CA GLU A 54 6.27 -3.89 1.54
C GLU A 54 7.21 -3.51 2.67
N GLN A 55 8.21 -2.65 2.41
CA GLN A 55 9.12 -2.15 3.45
C GLN A 55 8.40 -1.44 4.60
N ARG A 56 7.36 -0.64 4.31
CA ARG A 56 6.57 0.01 5.36
C ARG A 56 5.74 -0.96 6.18
N ILE A 57 5.14 -1.96 5.53
CA ILE A 57 4.40 -3.02 6.22
C ILE A 57 5.35 -3.84 7.09
N ASP A 58 6.53 -4.19 6.58
CA ASP A 58 7.57 -4.96 7.28
C ASP A 58 8.07 -4.19 8.51
N GLN A 59 8.40 -2.90 8.36
CA GLN A 59 8.77 -2.03 9.48
C GLN A 59 7.65 -1.88 10.51
N LEU A 60 6.39 -1.83 10.07
CA LEU A 60 5.26 -1.73 10.99
C LEU A 60 5.04 -3.05 11.74
N LEU A 61 5.16 -4.18 11.06
CA LEU A 61 5.12 -5.51 11.68
C LEU A 61 6.22 -5.63 12.73
N ASP A 62 7.47 -5.33 12.35
CA ASP A 62 8.63 -5.35 13.25
C ASP A 62 8.44 -4.42 14.46
N SER A 63 7.94 -3.21 14.22
CA SER A 63 7.67 -2.24 15.28
C SER A 63 6.47 -2.60 16.17
N LEU A 64 5.54 -3.42 15.69
CA LEU A 64 4.42 -3.96 16.48
C LEU A 64 4.82 -5.25 17.22
N THR A 65 5.90 -5.92 16.81
CA THR A 65 6.41 -7.15 17.41
C THR A 65 7.77 -6.99 18.12
N PRO A 66 8.01 -6.01 19.02
CA PRO A 66 9.16 -6.11 19.92
C PRO A 66 8.96 -7.14 21.04
N ASP A 67 7.78 -7.76 21.17
CA ASP A 67 7.39 -8.53 22.37
C ASP A 67 6.66 -9.86 22.03
N MET A 68 7.30 -10.74 21.27
CA MET A 68 7.00 -12.20 21.32
C MET A 68 8.30 -13.02 21.42
N ALA A 69 9.24 -12.48 22.19
CA ALA A 69 10.42 -13.18 22.66
C ALA A 69 10.56 -13.01 24.17
N GLN A 70 9.51 -13.34 24.94
CA GLN A 70 9.68 -13.75 26.34
C GLN A 70 8.53 -14.62 26.84
#